data_AF-A0A8T5LTK3-F1
#
_entry.id   AF-A0A8T5LTK3-F1
#
_cell.length_a   1.000
_cell.length_b   1.000
_cell.length_c   1.000
_cell.angle_alpha   90.00
_cell.angle_beta   90.00
_cell.angle_gamma   90.00
#
_symmetry.space_group_name_H-M   'P 1'
#
loop_
_entity.id
_entity.type
_entity.pdbx_description
1 polymer ?
#
loop_
_entity_poly.entity_id
_entity_poly.type
_entity_poly.pdbx_seq_one_letter_code
_entity_poly.pdbx_strand_id
1 'polypeptide(L)'
;MTDVVVSIRMPSSLVSELKTLADYNHYKDLSEEIRSVVRTKCLQYAQPYASELQKLREELSQQLTINKERERKSQLVEDLKKLVNELQNEK
;
A
#
# COMPACT_ATOMS: atom_id res chain seq x y z
N MET A 1 14.05 -17.87 -20.16
CA MET A 1 13.96 -16.42 -20.36
C MET A 1 15.24 -15.99 -21.03
N THR A 2 15.15 -15.36 -22.19
CA THR A 2 16.31 -14.79 -22.90
C THR A 2 16.59 -13.42 -22.31
N ASP A 3 17.68 -13.30 -21.56
CA ASP A 3 18.14 -11.99 -21.09
C ASP A 3 18.70 -11.21 -22.27
N VAL A 4 18.10 -10.05 -22.55
CA VAL A 4 18.56 -9.12 -23.57
C VAL A 4 19.37 -8.03 -22.87
N VAL A 5 20.66 -7.93 -23.22
CA VAL A 5 21.52 -6.86 -22.72
C VAL A 5 21.23 -5.59 -23.50
N VAL A 6 20.94 -4.51 -22.79
CA VAL A 6 20.62 -3.20 -23.36
C VAL A 6 21.54 -2.15 -22.76
N SER A 7 22.07 -1.26 -23.60
CA SER A 7 22.87 -0.12 -23.15
C SER A 7 22.04 1.16 -23.28
N ILE A 8 21.93 1.91 -22.18
CA ILE A 8 21.08 3.11 -22.10
C ILE A 8 21.92 4.26 -21.57
N ARG A 9 21.87 5.41 -22.25
CA ARG A 9 22.45 6.65 -21.74
C ARG A 9 21.45 7.33 -20.80
N MET A 10 21.88 7.62 -19.59
CA MET A 10 21.07 8.27 -18.56
C MET A 10 21.78 9.49 -17.97
N PRO A 11 21.06 10.52 -17.52
CA PRO A 11 21.62 11.60 -16.72
C PRO A 11 22.26 11.07 -15.44
N SER A 12 23.36 11.66 -15.00
CA SER A 12 24.07 11.23 -13.78
C SER A 12 23.21 11.35 -12.52
N SER A 13 22.37 12.39 -12.43
CA SER A 13 21.41 12.58 -11.33
C SER A 13 20.41 11.42 -11.22
N LEU A 14 19.86 10.98 -12.35
CA LEU A 14 18.93 9.86 -12.40
C LEU A 14 19.61 8.55 -11.98
N VAL A 15 20.87 8.34 -12.39
CA VAL A 15 21.64 7.16 -12.00
C VAL A 15 21.88 7.14 -10.48
N SER A 16 22.18 8.29 -9.87
CA SER A 16 22.33 8.35 -8.40
C SER A 16 21.03 8.05 -7.67
N GLU A 17 19.90 8.61 -8.11
CA GLU A 17 18.59 8.35 -7.50
C GLU A 17 18.18 6.89 -7.62
N LEU A 18 18.35 6.28 -8.80
CA LEU A 18 18.04 4.87 -9.00
C LEU A 18 18.92 3.94 -8.17
N LYS A 19 20.19 4.30 -7.92
CA LYS A 19 21.04 3.53 -6.99
C LYS A 19 20.52 3.61 -5.56
N THR A 20 20.14 4.79 -5.10
CA THR A 20 19.55 4.93 -3.76
C THR A 20 18.23 4.17 -3.61
N LEU A 21 17.42 4.12 -4.67
CA LEU A 21 16.19 3.32 -4.72
C LEU A 21 16.49 1.82 -4.73
N ALA A 22 17.50 1.38 -5.47
CA ALA A 22 17.91 -0.02 -5.49
C ALA A 22 18.31 -0.50 -4.08
N ASP A 23 19.07 0.32 -3.34
CA ASP A 23 19.45 0.02 -1.95
C ASP A 23 18.22 0.00 -1.03
N TYR A 24 17.32 0.97 -1.17
CA TYR A 24 16.10 1.08 -0.36
C TYR A 24 15.13 -0.09 -0.58
N ASN A 25 14.97 -0.50 -1.83
CA ASN A 25 14.10 -1.61 -2.23
C ASN A 25 14.78 -2.98 -2.08
N HIS A 26 16.03 -3.02 -1.58
CA HIS A 26 16.82 -4.22 -1.39
C HIS A 26 17.06 -5.04 -2.66
N TYR A 27 17.22 -4.36 -3.81
CA TYR A 27 17.63 -5.01 -5.05
C TYR A 27 19.13 -5.27 -5.07
N LYS A 28 19.54 -6.31 -5.79
CA LYS A 28 20.95 -6.70 -5.90
C LYS A 28 21.74 -5.70 -6.73
N ASP A 29 21.12 -5.15 -7.76
CA ASP A 29 21.76 -4.21 -8.67
C ASP A 29 20.78 -3.18 -9.26
N LEU A 30 21.36 -2.19 -9.92
CA LEU A 30 20.62 -1.15 -10.62
C LEU A 30 19.74 -1.72 -11.74
N SER A 31 20.14 -2.84 -12.36
CA SER A 31 19.39 -3.48 -13.44
C SER A 31 18.10 -4.14 -12.95
N GLU A 32 18.07 -4.66 -11.73
CA GLU A 32 16.87 -5.15 -11.06
C GLU A 32 15.88 -4.03 -10.74
N GLU A 33 16.37 -2.91 -10.20
CA GLU A 33 15.56 -1.71 -9.96
C GLU A 33 14.94 -1.22 -11.28
N ILE A 34 15.76 -1.05 -12.33
CA ILE A 34 15.27 -0.62 -13.66
C ILE A 34 14.23 -1.60 -14.21
N ARG A 35 14.46 -2.92 -14.10
CA ARG A 35 13.47 -3.93 -14.53
C ARG A 35 12.17 -3.83 -13.74
N SER A 36 12.24 -3.55 -12.45
CA SER A 36 11.07 -3.37 -11.59
C SER A 36 10.25 -2.15 -12.00
N VAL A 37 10.92 -1.01 -12.23
CA VAL A 37 10.29 0.22 -12.72
C VAL A 37 9.63 0.00 -14.09
N VAL A 38 10.36 -0.59 -15.04
CA VAL A 38 9.83 -0.87 -16.39
C VAL A 38 8.65 -1.82 -16.30
N ARG A 39 8.72 -2.90 -15.52
CA ARG A 39 7.59 -3.83 -15.31
C ARG A 39 6.36 -3.09 -14.78
N THR A 40 6.54 -2.25 -13.77
CA THR A 40 5.47 -1.45 -13.18
C THR A 40 4.83 -0.52 -14.21
N LYS A 41 5.64 0.19 -14.98
CA LYS A 41 5.15 1.10 -16.04
C LYS A 41 4.47 0.35 -17.19
N CYS A 42 5.02 -0.79 -17.61
CA CYS A 42 4.40 -1.63 -18.62
C CYS A 42 3.06 -2.20 -18.15
N LEU A 43 2.95 -2.63 -16.89
CA LEU A 43 1.68 -3.09 -16.31
C LEU A 43 0.65 -1.96 -16.26
N GLN A 44 1.06 -0.75 -15.87
CA GLN A 44 0.20 0.43 -15.88
C GLN A 44 -0.28 0.76 -17.30
N TYR A 45 0.60 0.66 -18.31
CA TYR A 45 0.23 0.92 -19.69
C TYR A 45 -0.67 -0.18 -20.29
N ALA A 46 -0.39 -1.45 -19.98
CA ALA A 46 -1.16 -2.59 -20.45
C ALA A 46 -2.54 -2.69 -19.78
N GLN A 47 -2.67 -2.20 -18.54
CA GLN A 47 -3.90 -2.19 -17.77
C GLN A 47 -4.14 -0.79 -17.17
N PRO A 48 -4.59 0.18 -18.00
CA PRO A 48 -4.76 1.57 -17.56
C PRO A 48 -5.69 1.69 -16.34
N TYR A 49 -6.75 0.89 -16.31
CA TYR A 49 -7.72 0.86 -15.22
C TYR A 49 -7.25 0.12 -13.96
N ALA A 50 -6.18 -0.69 -14.02
CA ALA A 50 -5.73 -1.44 -12.84
C ALA A 50 -5.23 -0.51 -11.72
N SER A 51 -4.64 0.63 -12.09
CA SER A 51 -4.20 1.63 -11.12
C SER A 51 -5.37 2.33 -10.42
N GLU A 52 -6.44 2.64 -11.15
CA GLU A 52 -7.68 3.20 -10.59
C GLU A 52 -8.40 2.18 -9.72
N LEU A 53 -8.43 0.91 -10.15
CA LEU A 53 -8.99 -0.20 -9.38
C LEU A 53 -8.21 -0.43 -8.07
N GLN A 54 -6.89 -0.29 -8.11
CA GLN A 54 -6.04 -0.45 -6.93
C GLN A 54 -6.25 0.69 -5.93
N LYS A 55 -6.33 1.95 -6.40
CA LYS A 55 -6.68 3.09 -5.57
C LYS A 55 -8.06 2.93 -4.93
N LEU A 56 -9.06 2.50 -5.72
CA LEU A 56 -10.41 2.24 -5.22
C LEU A 56 -10.42 1.13 -4.15
N ARG A 57 -9.60 0.09 -4.34
CA ARG A 57 -9.46 -1.00 -3.37
C ARG A 57 -8.82 -0.52 -2.06
N GLU A 58 -7.80 0.33 -2.14
CA GLU A 58 -7.17 0.95 -0.98
C GLU A 58 -8.16 1.83 -0.22
N GLU A 59 -8.90 2.70 -0.91
CA GLU A 59 -9.96 3.54 -0.32
C GLU A 59 -11.06 2.71 0.37
N LEU A 60 -11.56 1.67 -0.30
CA LEU A 60 -12.58 0.77 0.29
C LEU A 60 -12.07 0.05 1.54
N SER A 61 -10.81 -0.40 1.52
CA SER A 61 -10.21 -1.07 2.68
C SER A 61 -10.07 -0.12 3.88
N GLN A 62 -9.70 1.14 3.65
CA GLN A 62 -9.64 2.15 4.71
C GLN A 62 -11.03 2.42 5.29
N GLN A 63 -12.05 2.59 4.45
CA GLN A 63 -13.43 2.81 4.90
C GLN A 63 -13.98 1.63 5.74
N LEU A 64 -13.71 0.39 5.31
CA LEU A 64 -14.10 -0.79 6.08
C LEU A 64 -13.43 -0.85 7.45
N THR A 65 -12.18 -0.41 7.54
CA THR A 65 -11.42 -0.38 8.80
C THR A 65 -12.02 0.66 9.76
N ILE A 66 -12.32 1.86 9.26
CA ILE A 66 -12.97 2.94 10.02
C ILE A 66 -14.37 2.51 10.51
N ASN A 67 -15.16 1.86 9.66
CA ASN A 67 -16.49 1.39 10.02
C ASN A 67 -16.44 0.31 11.12
N LYS A 68 -15.51 -0.65 11.01
CA LYS A 68 -15.29 -1.67 12.06
C LYS A 68 -14.88 -1.05 13.40
N GLU A 69 -14.05 0.00 13.37
CA GLU A 69 -13.68 0.72 14.61
C GLU A 69 -14.87 1.46 15.22
N ARG A 70 -15.73 2.06 14.40
CA ARG A 70 -16.96 2.71 14.87
C ARG A 70 -17.93 1.71 15.51
N GLU A 71 -18.13 0.56 14.88
CA GLU A 71 -18.98 -0.51 15.42
C GLU A 71 -18.45 -1.01 16.77
N ARG A 72 -17.15 -1.27 16.88
CA ARG A 72 -16.51 -1.66 18.15
C ARG A 72 -16.69 -0.60 19.24
N LYS A 73 -16.51 0.69 18.91
CA LYS A 73 -16.74 1.78 19.87
C LYS A 73 -18.19 1.85 20.31
N SER A 74 -19.15 1.64 19.40
CA SER A 74 -20.58 1.62 19.73
C SER A 74 -20.92 0.48 20.68
N GLN A 75 -20.42 -0.73 20.41
CA GLN A 75 -20.60 -1.89 21.28
C GLN A 75 -19.99 -1.65 22.67
N LEU A 76 -18.78 -1.10 22.74
CA LEU A 76 -18.15 -0.78 24.01
C LEU A 76 -18.98 0.24 24.83
N VAL A 77 -19.53 1.26 24.19
CA VAL A 77 -20.41 2.25 24.86
C VAL A 77 -21.68 1.58 25.38
N GLU A 78 -22.26 0.65 24.63
CA GLU A 78 -23.45 -0.07 25.02
C GLU A 78 -23.19 -1.02 26.20
N ASP A 79 -22.05 -1.73 26.18
CA ASP A 79 -21.62 -2.61 27.27
C ASP A 79 -21.31 -1.82 28.55
N LEU A 80 -20.66 -0.66 28.42
CA LEU A 80 -20.42 0.25 29.55
C LEU A 80 -21.74 0.77 30.15
N LYS A 81 -22.75 1.07 29.32
CA LYS A 81 -24.08 1.48 29.82
C LYS A 81 -24.76 0.34 30.58
N LYS A 82 -24.65 -0.90 30.11
CA LYS A 82 -25.19 -2.07 30.81
C LYS A 82 -24.52 -2.25 32.17
N LEU A 83 -23.19 -2.20 32.23
CA LEU A 83 -22.42 -2.28 33.48
C LEU A 83 -22.80 -1.16 34.47
N VAL A 84 -22.98 0.08 34.00
CA VAL A 84 -23.40 1.19 34.87
C VAL A 84 -24.81 0.95 35.43
N ASN A 85 -25.75 0.46 34.61
CA ASN A 85 -27.10 0.14 35.06
C ASN A 85 -27.13 -1.03 36.05
N GLU A 86 -26.30 -2.06 35.84
CA GLU A 86 -26.16 -3.19 36.77
C GLU A 86 -25.63 -2.70 38.13
N LEU A 87 -24.59 -1.88 38.13
CA LEU A 87 -24.02 -1.28 39.36
C LEU A 87 -24.96 -0.30 40.06
N GLN A 88 -25.88 0.35 39.34
CA GLN A 88 -26.90 1.22 39.92
C GLN A 88 -28.08 0.45 40.52
N ASN A 89 -28.39 -0.75 40.01
CA ASN A 89 -29.47 -1.60 40.52
C ASN A 89 -29.02 -2.53 41.67
N GLU A 90 -27.72 -2.66 41.94
CA GLU A 90 -27.17 -3.37 43.11
C GLU A 90 -27.05 -2.50 44.38
N LYS A 91 -27.61 -1.28 44.39
CA LYS A 91 -27.80 -0.43 45.58
C LYS A 91 -29.26 -0.38 46.01
#